data_AF-A0A6N8H7C3-F1
#
_entry.id   AF-A0A6N8H7C3-F1
#
_cell.length_a   1.000
_cell.length_b   1.000
_cell.length_c   1.000
_cell.angle_alpha   90.00
_cell.angle_beta   90.00
_cell.angle_gamma   90.00
#
_symmetry.space_group_name_H-M   'P 1'
#
loop_
_entity.id
_entity.type
_entity.pdbx_description
1 polymer ?
#
loop_
_entity_poly.entity_id
_entity_poly.type
_entity_poly.pdbx_seq_one_letter_code
_entity_poly.pdbx_strand_id
1 'polypeptide(L)'
;MEGKLGNPAPLGLMGFAMTTILLNIHNMGFYPLSSVVLSMGICYGGIAQVIAGLLSFKKGNTFAATAFTSYGFFWLSLVGIWMLPATAIENAQATPPDFLGWYLALWGLFSAFLWVGTFNNSKVQQFVFLSLTILFFLLATAIWTKNGDLHKIAGVVGVICGSSAFYLAMAELLEEVKGRRVLPY
;
A
#
# COMPACT_ATOMS: atom_id res chain seq x y z
N MET A 1 29.16 -7.94 -20.55
CA MET A 1 28.31 -8.24 -19.37
C MET A 1 27.04 -7.45 -19.53
N GLU A 2 25.93 -8.07 -19.87
CA GLU A 2 24.62 -7.44 -19.66
C GLU A 2 24.53 -7.07 -18.17
N GLY A 3 24.40 -5.78 -17.86
CA GLY A 3 24.54 -5.29 -16.49
C GLY A 3 23.45 -5.86 -15.58
N LYS A 4 23.83 -6.47 -14.45
CA LYS A 4 22.90 -6.94 -13.42
C LYS A 4 22.02 -5.76 -12.96
N LEU A 5 20.73 -5.80 -13.25
CA LEU A 5 19.77 -4.78 -12.82
C LEU A 5 19.62 -4.80 -11.29
N GLY A 6 19.49 -3.62 -10.67
CA GLY A 6 19.23 -3.47 -9.23
C GLY A 6 17.88 -4.08 -8.80
N ASN A 7 17.67 -4.33 -7.51
CA ASN A 7 16.37 -4.80 -6.97
C ASN A 7 15.45 -3.59 -6.71
N PRO A 8 14.33 -3.42 -7.45
CA PRO A 8 13.39 -2.33 -7.21
C PRO A 8 12.42 -2.59 -6.05
N ALA A 9 12.33 -3.82 -5.52
CA ALA A 9 11.34 -4.18 -4.51
C ALA A 9 11.44 -3.36 -3.21
N PRO A 10 12.63 -3.06 -2.65
CA PRO A 10 12.76 -2.18 -1.50
C PRO A 10 12.14 -0.80 -1.73
N LEU A 11 12.28 -0.22 -2.93
CA LEU A 11 11.68 1.08 -3.26
C LEU A 11 10.15 1.00 -3.21
N GLY A 12 9.57 -0.02 -3.87
CA GLY A 12 8.12 -0.21 -3.91
C GLY A 12 7.53 -0.46 -2.51
N LEU A 13 8.19 -1.31 -1.72
CA LEU A 13 7.78 -1.60 -0.35
C LEU A 13 7.89 -0.39 0.57
N MET A 14 8.92 0.46 0.42
CA MET A 14 9.06 1.67 1.24
C MET A 14 8.02 2.74 0.90
N GLY A 15 7.72 2.92 -0.40
CA GLY A 15 6.62 3.79 -0.85
C GLY A 15 5.29 3.40 -0.22
N PHE A 16 4.97 2.11 -0.28
CA PHE A 16 3.80 1.53 0.36
C PHE A 16 3.83 1.71 1.88
N ALA A 17 4.92 1.28 2.54
CA ALA A 17 5.03 1.18 3.98
C ALA A 17 4.85 2.54 4.67
N MET A 18 5.62 3.55 4.27
CA MET A 18 5.59 4.86 4.90
C MET A 18 4.23 5.53 4.73
N THR A 19 3.66 5.47 3.53
CA THR A 19 2.36 6.08 3.23
C THR A 19 1.23 5.35 3.99
N THR A 20 1.31 4.02 4.09
CA THR A 20 0.36 3.20 4.86
C THR A 20 0.40 3.53 6.35
N ILE A 21 1.59 3.66 6.94
CA ILE A 21 1.74 4.03 8.36
C ILE A 21 1.11 5.40 8.61
N LEU A 22 1.43 6.40 7.78
CA LEU A 22 0.95 7.77 7.96
C LEU A 22 -0.58 7.86 7.84
N LEU A 23 -1.17 7.22 6.82
CA LEU A 23 -2.63 7.15 6.68
C LEU A 23 -3.28 6.49 7.90
N ASN A 24 -2.68 5.43 8.42
CA ASN A 24 -3.31 4.67 9.48
C ASN A 24 -3.11 5.27 10.87
N ILE A 25 -2.09 6.10 11.08
CA ILE A 25 -2.02 7.01 12.24
C ILE A 25 -3.20 8.00 12.21
N HIS A 26 -3.57 8.51 11.04
CA HIS A 26 -4.79 9.29 10.87
C HIS A 26 -6.05 8.47 11.20
N ASN A 27 -6.18 7.25 10.65
CA ASN A 27 -7.35 6.39 10.90
C ASN A 27 -7.52 6.01 12.38
N MET A 28 -6.44 5.94 13.16
CA MET A 28 -6.49 5.76 14.62
C MET A 28 -7.02 6.99 15.37
N GLY A 29 -7.14 8.14 14.71
CA GLY A 29 -7.67 9.39 15.27
C GLY A 29 -6.62 10.28 15.94
N PHE A 30 -5.31 10.01 15.76
CA PHE A 30 -4.26 10.84 16.36
C PHE A 30 -4.06 12.18 15.65
N TYR A 31 -4.27 12.21 14.34
CA TYR A 31 -4.12 13.41 13.52
C TYR A 31 -5.24 13.49 12.47
N PRO A 32 -5.66 14.69 12.05
CA PRO A 32 -6.54 14.85 10.90
C PRO A 32 -5.83 14.45 9.60
N LEU A 33 -6.60 14.14 8.56
CA LEU A 33 -6.07 13.97 7.21
C LEU A 33 -5.44 15.30 6.79
N SER A 34 -4.19 15.27 6.33
CA SER A 34 -3.43 16.47 6.04
C SER A 34 -2.57 16.30 4.78
N SER A 35 -1.91 17.38 4.38
CA SER A 35 -0.98 17.40 3.24
C SER A 35 0.09 16.33 3.31
N VAL A 36 0.50 15.89 4.51
CA VAL A 36 1.50 14.81 4.66
C VAL A 36 1.02 13.52 3.99
N VAL A 37 -0.23 13.11 4.21
CA VAL A 37 -0.78 11.88 3.61
C VAL A 37 -1.00 12.07 2.12
N LEU A 38 -1.50 13.23 1.69
CA LEU A 38 -1.73 13.54 0.28
C LEU A 38 -0.41 13.54 -0.51
N SER A 39 0.61 14.24 -0.01
CA SER A 39 1.93 14.31 -0.64
C SER A 39 2.62 12.96 -0.69
N MET A 40 2.54 12.16 0.38
CA MET A 40 3.10 10.81 0.39
C MET A 40 2.35 9.87 -0.56
N GLY A 41 1.02 9.97 -0.62
CA GLY A 41 0.18 9.24 -1.56
C GLY A 41 0.49 9.59 -3.02
N ILE A 42 0.85 10.83 -3.33
CA ILE A 42 1.26 11.23 -4.68
C ILE A 42 2.68 10.75 -4.97
N CYS A 43 3.65 11.18 -4.15
CA CYS A 43 5.06 11.09 -4.50
C CYS A 43 5.63 9.69 -4.26
N TYR A 44 5.33 9.07 -3.11
CA TYR A 44 6.06 7.89 -2.67
C TYR A 44 5.22 6.62 -2.71
N GLY A 45 4.08 6.60 -2.00
CA GLY A 45 3.08 5.54 -2.16
C GLY A 45 2.55 5.47 -3.60
N GLY A 46 2.50 6.60 -4.31
CA GLY A 46 2.04 6.67 -5.70
C GLY A 46 3.16 6.46 -6.72
N ILE A 47 3.76 7.56 -7.17
CA ILE A 47 4.68 7.60 -8.32
C ILE A 47 5.89 6.69 -8.13
N ALA A 48 6.60 6.78 -7.00
CA ALA A 48 7.78 5.95 -6.77
C ALA A 48 7.44 4.45 -6.75
N GLN A 49 6.27 4.08 -6.21
CA GLN A 49 5.80 2.70 -6.20
C GLN A 49 5.42 2.21 -7.60
N VAL A 50 4.78 3.05 -8.43
CA VAL A 50 4.55 2.76 -9.86
C VAL A 50 5.87 2.51 -10.58
N ILE A 51 6.87 3.37 -10.38
CA ILE A 51 8.21 3.21 -10.98
C ILE A 51 8.84 1.88 -10.54
N ALA A 52 8.76 1.51 -9.26
CA ALA A 52 9.25 0.22 -8.77
C ALA A 52 8.56 -0.97 -9.46
N GLY A 53 7.26 -0.88 -9.72
CA GLY A 53 6.51 -1.88 -10.48
C GLY A 53 6.98 -2.01 -11.94
N LEU A 54 7.16 -0.90 -12.65
CA LEU A 54 7.68 -0.89 -14.02
C LEU A 54 9.11 -1.45 -14.11
N LEU A 55 9.96 -1.15 -13.13
CA LEU A 55 11.31 -1.71 -13.04
C LEU A 55 11.29 -3.21 -12.70
N SER A 56 10.31 -3.67 -11.91
CA SER A 56 10.12 -5.09 -11.60
C SER A 56 9.71 -5.89 -12.84
N PHE A 57 8.90 -5.29 -13.72
CA PHE A 57 8.52 -5.89 -15.00
C PHE A 57 9.75 -6.12 -15.89
N LYS A 58 10.66 -5.13 -15.98
CA LYS A 58 11.92 -5.27 -16.71
C LYS A 58 12.83 -6.38 -16.16
N LYS A 59 12.69 -6.74 -14.89
CA LYS A 59 13.37 -7.87 -14.24
C LYS A 59 12.65 -9.22 -14.41
N GLY A 60 11.49 -9.26 -15.07
CA GLY A 60 10.69 -10.48 -15.22
C GLY A 60 9.94 -10.89 -13.95
N ASN A 61 9.84 -10.03 -12.93
CA ASN A 61 9.08 -10.32 -11.73
C ASN A 61 7.62 -9.85 -11.88
N THR A 62 6.77 -10.72 -12.42
CA THR A 62 5.34 -10.44 -12.65
C THR A 62 4.60 -10.09 -11.36
N PHE A 63 4.85 -10.82 -10.27
CA PHE A 63 4.18 -10.56 -8.98
C PHE A 63 4.44 -9.14 -8.50
N ALA A 64 5.72 -8.75 -8.40
CA ALA A 64 6.13 -7.43 -7.96
C ALA A 64 5.67 -6.33 -8.92
N ALA A 65 5.74 -6.58 -10.23
CA ALA A 65 5.27 -5.63 -11.24
C ALA A 65 3.78 -5.31 -11.06
N THR A 66 2.94 -6.34 -10.95
CA THR A 66 1.50 -6.18 -10.72
C THR A 66 1.24 -5.52 -9.38
N ALA A 67 1.81 -6.04 -8.28
CA ALA A 67 1.55 -5.52 -6.94
C ALA A 67 1.95 -4.05 -6.80
N PHE A 68 3.19 -3.68 -7.13
CA PHE A 68 3.67 -2.32 -6.93
C PHE A 68 3.01 -1.32 -7.86
N THR A 69 2.81 -1.66 -9.14
CA THR A 69 2.12 -0.76 -10.07
C THR A 69 0.68 -0.51 -9.61
N SER A 70 -0.06 -1.57 -9.25
CA SER A 70 -1.44 -1.45 -8.79
C SER A 70 -1.54 -0.62 -7.51
N TYR A 71 -0.76 -0.92 -6.47
CA TYR A 71 -0.84 -0.12 -5.22
C TYR A 71 -0.31 1.31 -5.38
N GLY A 72 0.61 1.55 -6.32
CA GLY A 72 0.97 2.90 -6.75
C GLY A 72 -0.24 3.67 -7.27
N PHE A 73 -1.04 3.03 -8.13
CA PHE A 73 -2.28 3.62 -8.62
C PHE A 73 -3.41 3.64 -7.58
N PHE A 74 -3.43 2.73 -6.60
CA PHE A 74 -4.32 2.85 -5.43
C PHE A 74 -4.09 4.17 -4.70
N TRP A 75 -2.83 4.51 -4.40
CA TRP A 75 -2.51 5.74 -3.69
C TRP A 75 -2.85 6.98 -4.51
N LEU A 76 -2.49 6.99 -5.80
CA LEU A 76 -2.80 8.10 -6.70
C LEU A 76 -4.31 8.29 -6.87
N SER A 77 -5.06 7.20 -7.03
CA SER A 77 -6.52 7.28 -7.16
C SER A 77 -7.20 7.64 -5.84
N LEU A 78 -6.70 7.19 -4.68
CA LEU A 78 -7.24 7.60 -3.38
C LEU A 78 -7.05 9.11 -3.15
N VAL A 79 -5.87 9.65 -3.45
CA VAL A 79 -5.64 11.10 -3.41
C VAL A 79 -6.53 11.83 -4.42
N GLY A 80 -6.68 11.28 -5.63
CA GLY A 80 -7.60 11.77 -6.64
C GLY A 80 -9.04 11.85 -6.13
N ILE A 81 -9.55 10.81 -5.48
CA ILE A 81 -10.89 10.77 -4.87
C ILE A 81 -11.10 11.92 -3.88
N TRP A 82 -10.07 12.25 -3.08
CA TRP A 82 -10.16 13.34 -2.10
C TRP A 82 -10.01 14.73 -2.71
N MET A 83 -9.22 14.89 -3.77
CA MET A 83 -8.90 16.20 -4.35
C MET A 83 -9.81 16.61 -5.52
N LEU A 84 -10.30 15.66 -6.31
CA LEU A 84 -11.13 15.93 -7.48
C LEU A 84 -12.41 16.73 -7.15
N PRO A 85 -13.08 16.55 -5.99
CA PRO A 85 -14.21 17.38 -5.59
C PRO A 85 -13.91 18.86 -5.38
N ALA A 86 -12.64 19.25 -5.24
CA ALA A 86 -12.24 20.66 -5.16
C ALA A 86 -12.05 21.31 -6.54
N THR A 87 -12.27 20.57 -7.63
CA THR A 87 -12.13 21.07 -9.01
C THR A 87 -13.47 21.47 -9.62
N ALA A 88 -13.46 22.20 -10.73
CA ALA A 88 -14.67 22.60 -11.45
C ALA A 88 -15.20 21.54 -12.44
N ILE A 89 -14.77 20.27 -12.29
CA ILE A 89 -15.17 19.17 -13.18
C ILE A 89 -16.57 18.68 -12.76
N GLU A 90 -17.54 18.74 -13.67
CA GLU A 90 -18.97 18.47 -13.39
C GLU A 90 -19.23 17.10 -12.73
N ASN A 91 -18.52 16.06 -13.18
CA ASN A 91 -18.67 14.69 -12.68
C ASN A 91 -17.74 14.34 -11.51
N ALA A 92 -16.92 15.29 -11.03
CA ALA A 92 -15.98 15.07 -9.94
C ALA A 92 -16.61 15.34 -8.57
N GLN A 93 -17.86 14.96 -8.35
CA GLN A 93 -18.57 15.23 -7.10
C GLN A 93 -17.95 14.46 -5.92
N ALA A 94 -18.20 14.93 -4.69
CA ALA A 94 -17.76 14.24 -3.49
C ALA A 94 -18.28 12.79 -3.47
N THR A 95 -17.38 11.84 -3.28
CA THR A 95 -17.72 10.41 -3.31
C THR A 95 -18.60 10.06 -2.10
N PRO A 96 -19.77 9.41 -2.30
CA PRO A 96 -20.57 8.89 -1.20
C PRO A 96 -19.75 7.91 -0.35
N PRO A 97 -19.77 7.99 1.00
CA PRO A 97 -18.97 7.12 1.85
C PRO A 97 -19.14 5.64 1.51
N ASP A 98 -20.37 5.16 1.34
CA ASP A 98 -20.64 3.75 1.06
C ASP A 98 -20.01 3.25 -0.25
N PHE A 99 -19.84 4.15 -1.23
CA PHE A 99 -19.17 3.83 -2.49
C PHE A 99 -17.64 3.78 -2.33
N LEU A 100 -17.06 4.61 -1.46
CA LEU A 100 -15.65 4.46 -1.03
C LEU A 100 -15.42 3.11 -0.34
N GLY A 101 -16.40 2.62 0.42
CA GLY A 101 -16.35 1.26 0.99
C GLY A 101 -16.23 0.17 -0.09
N TRP A 102 -16.99 0.27 -1.18
CA TRP A 102 -16.87 -0.65 -2.32
C TRP A 102 -15.52 -0.56 -3.02
N TYR A 103 -15.00 0.66 -3.23
CA TYR A 103 -13.66 0.88 -3.75
C TYR A 103 -12.61 0.13 -2.91
N LEU A 104 -12.65 0.28 -1.58
CA LEU A 104 -11.71 -0.38 -0.67
C LEU A 104 -11.91 -1.91 -0.62
N ALA A 105 -13.15 -2.40 -0.70
CA ALA A 105 -13.44 -3.83 -0.74
C ALA A 105 -12.86 -4.52 -1.98
N LEU A 106 -12.88 -3.86 -3.15
CA LEU A 106 -12.24 -4.37 -4.36
C LEU A 106 -10.71 -4.44 -4.21
N TRP A 107 -10.09 -3.44 -3.57
CA TRP A 107 -8.67 -3.51 -3.20
C TRP A 107 -8.38 -4.63 -2.20
N GLY A 108 -9.28 -4.91 -1.27
CA GLY A 108 -9.21 -6.06 -0.35
C GLY A 108 -9.27 -7.40 -1.09
N LEU A 109 -10.18 -7.54 -2.06
CA LEU A 109 -10.29 -8.74 -2.90
C LEU A 109 -9.01 -8.96 -3.73
N PHE A 110 -8.51 -7.90 -4.38
CA PHE A 110 -7.24 -7.93 -5.10
C PHE A 110 -6.08 -8.36 -4.18
N SER A 111 -6.02 -7.79 -2.97
CA SER A 111 -5.00 -8.13 -1.97
C SER A 111 -5.10 -9.60 -1.55
N ALA A 112 -6.31 -10.15 -1.40
CA ALA A 112 -6.52 -11.56 -1.05
C ALA A 112 -5.95 -12.52 -2.11
N PHE A 113 -6.14 -12.22 -3.40
CA PHE A 113 -5.53 -13.01 -4.48
C PHE A 113 -4.01 -12.88 -4.49
N LEU A 114 -3.47 -11.67 -4.27
CA LEU A 114 -2.03 -11.49 -4.15
C LEU A 114 -1.46 -12.22 -2.92
N TRP A 115 -2.18 -12.26 -1.80
CA TRP A 115 -1.80 -13.04 -0.63
C TRP A 115 -1.66 -14.53 -0.96
N VAL A 116 -2.59 -15.14 -1.70
CA VAL A 116 -2.43 -16.53 -2.18
C VAL A 116 -1.17 -16.68 -3.03
N GLY A 117 -0.87 -15.69 -3.87
CA GLY A 117 0.37 -15.62 -4.64
C GLY A 117 1.67 -15.59 -3.82
N THR A 118 1.61 -15.33 -2.51
CA THR A 118 2.78 -15.28 -1.61
C THR A 118 3.14 -16.60 -0.94
N PHE A 119 2.39 -17.70 -1.12
CA PHE A 119 2.56 -18.92 -0.31
C PHE A 119 3.95 -19.58 -0.43
N ASN A 120 4.66 -19.34 -1.54
CA ASN A 120 6.03 -19.82 -1.76
C ASN A 120 7.11 -18.77 -1.46
N ASN A 121 6.73 -17.59 -0.98
CA ASN A 121 7.63 -16.48 -0.66
C ASN A 121 7.91 -16.41 0.86
N SER A 122 8.67 -15.39 1.26
CA SER A 122 9.05 -15.13 2.65
C SER A 122 7.83 -15.01 3.58
N LYS A 123 7.97 -15.41 4.85
CA LYS A 123 6.86 -15.37 5.82
C LYS A 123 6.45 -13.94 6.13
N VAL A 124 7.40 -13.01 6.09
CA VAL A 124 7.12 -11.59 6.22
C VAL A 124 6.28 -11.09 5.05
N GLN A 125 6.58 -11.49 3.81
CA GLN A 125 5.76 -11.09 2.65
C GLN A 125 4.34 -11.67 2.74
N GLN A 126 4.19 -12.92 3.18
CA GLN A 126 2.86 -13.51 3.45
C GLN A 126 2.08 -12.68 4.48
N PHE A 127 2.76 -12.23 5.55
CA PHE A 127 2.15 -11.40 6.58
C PHE A 127 1.76 -10.00 6.08
N VAL A 128 2.60 -9.35 5.27
CA VAL A 128 2.29 -8.04 4.65
C VAL A 128 0.99 -8.12 3.86
N PHE A 129 0.85 -9.11 2.98
CA PHE A 129 -0.34 -9.24 2.15
C PHE A 129 -1.57 -9.68 2.94
N LEU A 130 -1.43 -10.57 3.93
CA LEU A 130 -2.54 -10.97 4.80
C LEU A 130 -3.07 -9.77 5.60
N SER A 131 -2.17 -9.03 6.25
CA SER A 131 -2.54 -7.86 7.05
C SER A 131 -3.13 -6.75 6.18
N LEU A 132 -2.66 -6.59 4.94
CA LEU A 132 -3.22 -5.65 3.95
C LEU A 132 -4.63 -6.06 3.51
N THR A 133 -4.87 -7.34 3.25
CA THR A 133 -6.21 -7.86 2.95
C THR A 133 -7.18 -7.55 4.09
N ILE A 134 -6.78 -7.86 5.32
CA ILE A 134 -7.59 -7.59 6.51
C ILE A 134 -7.83 -6.08 6.66
N LEU A 135 -6.81 -5.25 6.49
CA LEU A 135 -6.91 -3.78 6.55
C LEU A 135 -8.01 -3.26 5.60
N PHE A 136 -7.95 -3.64 4.32
CA PHE A 136 -8.92 -3.15 3.34
C PHE A 136 -10.36 -3.56 3.67
N PHE A 137 -10.57 -4.81 4.08
CA PHE A 137 -11.90 -5.26 4.46
C PHE A 137 -12.39 -4.60 5.77
N LEU A 138 -11.51 -4.35 6.73
CA LEU A 138 -11.87 -3.61 7.94
C LEU A 138 -12.26 -2.16 7.62
N LEU A 139 -11.50 -1.46 6.78
CA LEU A 139 -11.82 -0.10 6.36
C LEU A 139 -13.17 -0.04 5.61
N ALA A 140 -13.39 -0.93 4.65
CA ALA A 140 -14.66 -1.03 3.93
C ALA A 140 -15.83 -1.30 4.87
N THR A 141 -15.69 -2.27 5.77
CA THR A 141 -16.72 -2.62 6.76
C THR A 141 -17.01 -1.49 7.71
N ALA A 142 -15.97 -0.79 8.19
CA ALA A 142 -16.12 0.36 9.09
C ALA A 142 -16.93 1.49 8.44
N ILE A 143 -16.72 1.73 7.14
CA ILE A 143 -17.48 2.72 6.36
C ILE A 143 -18.95 2.30 6.27
N TRP A 144 -19.25 1.09 5.80
CA TRP A 144 -20.64 0.63 5.61
C TRP A 144 -21.43 0.54 6.91
N THR A 145 -20.78 0.14 8.00
CA THR A 145 -21.40 0.04 9.32
C THR A 145 -21.39 1.37 10.08
N LYS A 146 -20.72 2.40 9.55
CA LYS A 146 -20.49 3.71 10.21
C LYS A 146 -19.88 3.55 11.60
N ASN A 147 -19.03 2.54 11.77
CA ASN A 147 -18.44 2.16 13.06
C ASN A 147 -17.05 2.80 13.22
N GLY A 148 -16.99 3.88 14.01
CA GLY A 148 -15.75 4.60 14.28
C GLY A 148 -14.70 3.79 15.04
N ASP A 149 -15.10 2.87 15.91
CA ASP A 149 -14.16 2.02 16.64
C ASP A 149 -13.54 0.97 15.72
N LEU A 150 -14.34 0.39 14.81
CA LEU A 150 -13.84 -0.50 13.76
C LEU A 150 -12.86 0.23 12.83
N HIS A 151 -13.11 1.51 12.54
CA HIS A 151 -12.21 2.34 11.75
C HIS A 151 -10.85 2.54 12.45
N LYS A 152 -10.84 2.78 13.77
CA LYS A 152 -9.61 2.88 14.56
C LYS A 152 -8.85 1.56 14.63
N ILE A 153 -9.57 0.43 14.78
CA ILE A 153 -8.98 -0.92 14.74
C ILE A 153 -8.31 -1.15 13.38
N ALA A 154 -8.96 -0.76 12.28
CA ALA A 154 -8.36 -0.81 10.95
C ALA A 154 -7.06 0.02 10.91
N GLY A 155 -7.04 1.20 11.53
CA GLY A 155 -5.83 2.01 11.71
C GLY A 155 -4.70 1.25 12.42
N VAL A 156 -4.98 0.55 13.52
CA VAL A 156 -3.95 -0.26 14.21
C VAL A 156 -3.40 -1.35 13.28
N VAL A 157 -4.28 -2.09 12.60
CA VAL A 157 -3.89 -3.12 11.62
C VAL A 157 -3.05 -2.53 10.50
N GLY A 158 -3.38 -1.33 10.02
CA GLY A 158 -2.66 -0.67 8.95
C GLY A 158 -1.27 -0.19 9.35
N VAL A 159 -1.08 0.28 10.59
CA VAL A 159 0.27 0.57 11.11
C VAL A 159 1.09 -0.72 11.16
N ILE A 160 0.54 -1.83 11.66
CA ILE A 160 1.22 -3.13 11.70
C ILE A 160 1.59 -3.60 10.29
N CYS A 161 0.67 -3.50 9.34
CA CYS A 161 0.89 -3.84 7.94
C CYS A 161 2.03 -3.01 7.35
N GLY A 162 1.96 -1.69 7.47
CA GLY A 162 3.00 -0.79 6.97
C GLY A 162 4.36 -1.02 7.63
N SER A 163 4.41 -1.26 8.94
CA SER A 163 5.65 -1.59 9.65
C SER A 163 6.26 -2.91 9.19
N SER A 164 5.45 -3.92 8.91
CA SER A 164 5.96 -5.20 8.38
C SER A 164 6.51 -5.07 6.96
N ALA A 165 5.90 -4.22 6.12
CA ALA A 165 6.41 -3.92 4.78
C ALA A 165 7.71 -3.10 4.84
N PHE A 166 7.81 -2.16 5.78
CA PHE A 166 9.04 -1.42 6.06
C PHE A 166 10.18 -2.39 6.41
N TYR A 167 9.90 -3.31 7.33
CA TYR A 167 10.86 -4.32 7.76
C TYR A 167 11.33 -5.18 6.57
N LEU A 168 10.41 -5.69 5.75
CA LEU A 168 10.76 -6.47 4.56
C LEU A 168 11.64 -5.67 3.59
N ALA A 169 11.29 -4.41 3.34
CA ALA A 169 12.04 -3.55 2.44
C ALA A 169 13.50 -3.36 2.90
N MET A 170 13.69 -3.08 4.19
CA MET A 170 15.03 -2.90 4.76
C MET A 170 15.80 -4.22 4.81
N ALA A 171 15.12 -5.34 5.08
CA ALA A 171 15.74 -6.65 5.07
C ALA A 171 16.30 -7.01 3.69
N GLU A 172 15.50 -6.83 2.63
CA GLU A 172 15.94 -7.05 1.24
C GLU A 172 17.04 -6.07 0.80
N LEU A 173 16.92 -4.79 1.17
CA LEU A 173 17.94 -3.79 0.84
C LEU A 173 19.28 -4.13 1.49
N LEU A 174 19.27 -4.46 2.79
CA LEU A 174 20.48 -4.80 3.53
C LEU A 174 21.11 -6.10 3.02
N GLU A 175 20.30 -7.10 2.65
CA GLU A 175 20.81 -8.34 2.06
C GLU A 175 21.53 -8.09 0.73
N GLU A 176 20.94 -7.30 -0.18
CA GLU A 176 21.58 -6.95 -1.46
C GLU A 176 22.87 -6.14 -1.24
N VAL A 177 22.85 -5.12 -0.37
CA VAL A 177 24.00 -4.25 -0.11
C VAL A 177 25.14 -4.99 0.60
N LYS A 178 24.84 -5.93 1.51
CA LYS A 178 25.85 -6.66 2.28
C LYS A 178 26.25 -7.99 1.62
N GLY A 179 25.55 -8.43 0.58
CA GLY A 179 25.78 -9.72 -0.08
C GLY A 179 25.51 -10.94 0.83
N ARG A 180 24.79 -10.74 1.93
CA ARG A 180 24.41 -11.80 2.89
C ARG A 180 23.17 -11.38 3.66
N ARG A 181 22.39 -12.37 4.11
CA ARG A 181 21.22 -12.12 4.95
C ARG A 181 21.61 -11.50 6.28
N VAL A 182 21.04 -10.33 6.58
CA VAL A 182 21.27 -9.58 7.84
C VAL A 182 20.06 -9.67 8.77
N LEU A 183 18.86 -9.59 8.20
CA LEU A 183 17.60 -9.68 8.92
C LEU A 183 16.85 -10.96 8.48
N PRO A 184 16.14 -11.67 9.38
CA PRO A 184 15.32 -12.81 9.01
C PRO A 184 13.98 -12.36 8.40
N TYR A 185 13.61 -12.88 7.24
CA TYR A 185 12.33 -12.56 6.57
C TYR A 185 11.73 -13.70 5.76
#